data_AF-A0A7R9HGK8-F1
#
_entry.id   AF-A0A7R9HGK8-F1
#
_cell.length_a   1.000
_cell.length_b   1.000
_cell.length_c   1.000
_cell.angle_alpha   90.00
_cell.angle_beta   90.00
_cell.angle_gamma   90.00
#
_symmetry.space_group_name_H-M   'P 1'
#
loop_
_entity.id
_entity.type
_entity.pdbx_description
1 polymer ?
#
loop_
_entity_poly.entity_id
_entity_poly.type
_entity_poly.pdbx_seq_one_letter_code
_entity_poly.pdbx_strand_id
1 'polypeptide(L)'
;CFDCYSKLLQEDSLCKENYTDFFTTLLYLEEYDSKEKIEQYNMAKVPLKIVMENRVELEVPGLAEKRPSVVKGDKVLVRVCFNEDLVSTVQYEGVVAEVRETVVWLSGFDNA
;
A
#
# COMPACT_ATOMS: atom_id res chain seq x y z
N CYS A 1 -11.87 -3.93 -13.95
CA CYS A 1 -12.75 -4.87 -14.67
C CYS A 1 -12.43 -4.80 -16.17
N PHE A 2 -12.50 -5.92 -16.90
CA PHE A 2 -12.28 -6.00 -18.35
C PHE A 2 -13.13 -4.98 -19.14
N ASP A 3 -14.33 -4.67 -18.65
CA ASP A 3 -15.25 -3.70 -19.27
C ASP A 3 -14.76 -2.24 -19.24
N CYS A 4 -13.96 -1.86 -18.23
CA CYS A 4 -13.37 -0.53 -18.17
C CYS A 4 -12.25 -0.37 -19.20
N TYR A 5 -11.47 -1.43 -19.39
CA TYR A 5 -10.40 -1.49 -20.40
C TYR A 5 -10.97 -1.50 -21.82
N SER A 6 -12.09 -2.20 -22.07
CA SER A 6 -12.71 -2.25 -23.40
C SER A 6 -13.31 -0.89 -23.81
N LYS A 7 -13.87 -0.13 -22.87
CA LYS A 7 -14.34 1.26 -23.11
C LYS A 7 -13.22 2.20 -23.55
N LEU A 8 -12.04 2.11 -22.93
CA LEU A 8 -10.89 2.94 -23.30
C LEU A 8 -10.34 2.63 -24.71
N LEU A 9 -10.48 1.37 -25.16
CA LEU A 9 -9.99 0.92 -26.47
C LEU A 9 -10.93 1.25 -27.64
N GLN A 10 -12.11 1.81 -27.39
CA GLN A 10 -13.12 2.12 -28.42
C GLN A 10 -13.19 3.60 -28.81
N GLU A 11 -12.57 4.52 -28.06
CA GLU A 11 -12.65 5.95 -28.37
C GLU A 11 -11.49 6.40 -29.25
N ASP A 12 -11.72 6.47 -30.56
CA ASP A 12 -10.72 6.91 -31.56
C ASP A 12 -10.37 8.42 -31.45
N SER A 13 -11.13 9.20 -30.68
CA SER A 13 -10.82 10.61 -30.43
C SER A 13 -11.44 11.15 -29.13
N LEU A 14 -10.61 11.77 -28.29
CA LEU A 14 -11.04 12.49 -27.09
C LEU A 14 -11.68 13.84 -27.48
N CYS A 15 -12.94 14.04 -27.12
CA CYS A 15 -13.70 15.27 -27.32
C CYS A 15 -14.24 15.80 -25.97
N LYS A 16 -14.89 16.98 -25.97
CA LYS A 16 -15.40 17.58 -24.72
C LYS A 16 -16.48 16.73 -24.05
N GLU A 17 -17.21 15.97 -24.85
CA GLU A 17 -18.35 15.16 -24.42
C GLU A 17 -17.90 13.88 -23.70
N ASN A 18 -16.79 13.26 -24.13
CA ASN A 18 -16.26 12.04 -23.52
C ASN A 18 -15.05 12.27 -22.58
N TYR A 19 -14.52 13.50 -22.52
CA TYR A 19 -13.36 13.85 -21.70
C TYR A 19 -13.49 13.37 -20.24
N THR A 20 -14.62 13.68 -19.61
CA THR A 20 -14.86 13.34 -18.21
C THR A 20 -14.87 11.83 -18.01
N ASP A 21 -15.65 11.11 -18.82
CA ASP A 21 -15.82 9.65 -18.68
C ASP A 21 -14.50 8.91 -18.93
N PHE A 22 -13.72 9.38 -19.92
CA PHE A 22 -12.40 8.83 -20.24
C PHE A 22 -11.42 8.98 -19.06
N PHE A 23 -11.21 10.20 -18.55
CA PHE A 23 -10.27 10.44 -17.45
C PHE A 23 -10.75 9.85 -16.13
N THR A 24 -12.05 9.83 -15.85
CA THR A 24 -12.59 9.12 -14.68
C THR A 24 -12.29 7.63 -14.76
N THR A 25 -12.44 7.02 -15.94
CA THR A 25 -12.10 5.60 -16.14
C THR A 25 -10.60 5.37 -15.97
N LEU A 26 -9.76 6.24 -16.53
CA LEU A 26 -8.31 6.15 -16.41
C LEU A 26 -7.85 6.24 -14.95
N LEU A 27 -8.38 7.20 -14.19
CA LEU A 27 -8.08 7.36 -12.76
C LEU A 27 -8.51 6.13 -11.95
N TYR A 28 -9.67 5.56 -12.27
CA TYR A 28 -10.13 4.34 -11.61
C TYR A 28 -9.19 3.15 -11.86
N LEU A 29 -8.70 3.00 -13.10
CA LEU A 29 -7.72 1.96 -13.44
C LEU A 29 -6.38 2.21 -12.76
N GLU A 30 -5.90 3.44 -12.72
CA GLU A 30 -4.66 3.79 -12.01
C GLU A 30 -4.76 3.49 -10.51
N GLU A 31 -5.89 3.83 -9.88
CA GLU A 31 -6.14 3.52 -8.47
C GLU A 31 -6.16 2.00 -8.22
N TYR A 32 -6.81 1.24 -9.10
CA TYR A 32 -6.86 -0.22 -9.02
C TYR A 32 -5.46 -0.84 -9.15
N ASP A 33 -4.71 -0.46 -10.18
CA ASP A 33 -3.34 -0.93 -10.40
C ASP A 33 -2.43 -0.55 -9.24
N SER A 34 -2.61 0.65 -8.68
CA SER A 34 -1.83 1.11 -7.52
C SER A 34 -2.12 0.27 -6.28
N LYS A 35 -3.40 -0.09 -6.04
CA LYS A 35 -3.80 -0.98 -4.94
C LYS A 35 -3.19 -2.37 -5.09
N GLU A 36 -3.29 -2.98 -6.27
CA GLU A 36 -2.68 -4.30 -6.50
C GLU A 36 -1.16 -4.26 -6.32
N LYS A 37 -0.49 -3.21 -6.79
CA LYS A 37 0.97 -3.06 -6.65
C LYS A 37 1.40 -2.95 -5.20
N ILE A 38 0.68 -2.23 -4.34
CA ILE A 38 1.04 -2.13 -2.92
C ILE A 38 0.73 -3.44 -2.17
N GLU A 39 -0.37 -4.12 -2.52
CA GLU A 39 -0.76 -5.39 -1.92
C GLU A 39 0.24 -6.54 -2.18
N GLN A 40 1.00 -6.48 -3.28
CA GLN A 40 2.10 -7.42 -3.55
C GLN A 40 3.22 -7.38 -2.49
N TYR A 41 3.31 -6.30 -1.71
CA TYR A 41 4.25 -6.15 -0.61
C TYR A 41 3.63 -6.50 0.75
N ASN A 42 2.44 -7.09 0.77
CA ASN A 42 1.88 -7.67 1.99
C ASN A 42 2.78 -8.80 2.47
N MET A 43 3.30 -8.65 3.68
CA MET A 43 4.21 -9.61 4.29
C MET A 43 3.53 -10.33 5.46
N ALA A 44 3.88 -11.60 5.63
CA ALA A 44 3.43 -12.42 6.75
C ALA A 44 4.64 -12.95 7.52
N LYS A 45 4.48 -13.14 8.83
CA LYS A 45 5.51 -13.74 9.71
C LYS A 45 6.86 -12.99 9.69
N VAL A 46 6.82 -11.68 9.52
CA VAL A 46 8.02 -10.82 9.55
C VAL A 46 8.26 -10.26 10.96
N PRO A 47 9.52 -10.15 11.40
CA PRO A 47 9.85 -9.57 12.69
C PRO A 47 9.66 -8.05 12.67
N LEU A 48 9.13 -7.52 13.76
CA LEU A 48 9.08 -6.09 14.05
C LEU A 48 10.07 -5.77 15.16
N LYS A 49 11.05 -4.90 14.90
CA LYS A 49 12.12 -4.59 15.86
C LYS A 49 11.83 -3.27 16.57
N ILE A 50 11.82 -3.28 17.89
CA ILE A 50 11.72 -2.04 18.67
C ILE A 50 13.06 -1.31 18.57
N VAL A 51 13.06 -0.10 17.99
CA VAL A 51 14.27 0.72 17.83
C VAL A 51 14.30 1.91 18.81
N MET A 52 13.13 2.38 19.24
CA MET A 52 12.95 3.40 20.28
C MET A 52 11.66 3.12 21.06
N GLU A 53 11.44 3.81 22.18
CA GLU A 53 10.27 3.63 23.05
C GLU A 53 8.92 3.66 22.31
N ASN A 54 8.82 4.46 21.23
CA ASN A 54 7.61 4.60 20.42
C ASN A 54 7.82 4.31 18.93
N ARG A 55 8.92 3.65 18.54
CA ARG A 55 9.23 3.35 17.14
C ARG A 55 9.61 1.90 16.93
N VAL A 56 9.04 1.34 15.87
CA VAL A 56 9.26 -0.04 15.44
C VAL A 56 9.78 -0.03 14.01
N GLU A 57 10.81 -0.79 13.75
CA GLU A 57 11.41 -0.98 12.43
C GLU A 57 10.82 -2.20 11.74
N LEU A 58 10.44 -2.02 10.47
CA LEU A 58 9.99 -3.05 9.55
C LEU A 58 10.89 -3.04 8.31
N GLU A 59 11.48 -4.18 8.00
CA GLU A 59 12.24 -4.37 6.76
C GLU A 59 11.27 -4.64 5.61
N VAL A 60 11.41 -3.88 4.51
CA VAL A 60 10.51 -3.92 3.37
C VAL A 60 11.33 -4.30 2.12
N PRO A 61 11.08 -5.46 1.51
CA PRO A 61 11.82 -5.87 0.31
C PRO A 61 11.53 -4.91 -0.86
N GLY A 62 12.59 -4.57 -1.61
CA GLY A 62 12.50 -3.67 -2.77
C GLY A 62 12.46 -2.17 -2.43
N LEU A 63 12.38 -1.77 -1.15
CA LEU A 63 12.23 -0.36 -0.77
C LEU A 63 13.36 0.53 -1.32
N ALA A 64 14.59 0.00 -1.40
CA ALA A 64 15.77 0.69 -1.95
C ALA A 64 15.60 1.06 -3.44
N GLU A 65 14.78 0.29 -4.15
CA GLU A 65 14.44 0.50 -5.56
C GLU A 65 13.24 1.45 -5.72
N LYS A 66 12.79 2.05 -4.61
CA LYS A 66 11.56 2.85 -4.48
C LYS A 66 10.29 2.04 -4.77
N ARG A 67 10.30 0.76 -4.40
CA ARG A 67 9.18 -0.18 -4.59
C ARG A 67 9.01 -1.06 -3.34
N PRO A 68 8.01 -0.85 -2.49
CA PRO A 68 6.86 0.02 -2.68
C PRO A 68 7.21 1.50 -2.50
N SER A 69 6.43 2.38 -3.14
CA SER A 69 6.56 3.84 -2.99
C SER A 69 5.98 4.29 -1.66
N VAL A 70 6.69 4.00 -0.56
CA VAL A 70 6.28 4.40 0.80
C VAL A 70 6.89 5.75 1.16
N VAL A 71 6.07 6.62 1.75
CA VAL A 71 6.48 7.93 2.24
C VAL A 71 6.10 8.12 3.71
N LYS A 72 6.68 9.15 4.31
CA LYS A 72 6.32 9.55 5.68
C LYS A 72 4.85 9.95 5.74
N GLY A 73 4.13 9.42 6.73
CA GLY A 73 2.70 9.64 6.94
C GLY A 73 1.81 8.51 6.39
N ASP A 74 2.38 7.59 5.61
CA ASP A 74 1.63 6.42 5.15
C ASP A 74 1.24 5.52 6.32
N LYS A 75 0.13 4.82 6.15
CA LYS A 75 -0.43 3.89 7.14
C LYS A 75 -0.05 2.46 6.78
N VAL A 76 0.39 1.71 7.78
CA VAL A 76 0.72 0.29 7.67
C VAL A 76 -0.14 -0.49 8.65
N LEU A 77 -0.81 -1.50 8.13
CA LEU A 77 -1.67 -2.37 8.92
C LEU A 77 -0.86 -3.58 9.40
N VAL A 78 -0.89 -3.82 10.71
CA VAL A 78 -0.11 -4.87 11.36
C VAL A 78 -1.04 -5.78 12.14
N ARG A 79 -0.82 -7.09 12.03
CA ARG A 79 -1.45 -8.10 12.87
C ARG A 79 -0.38 -8.91 13.58
N VAL A 80 -0.58 -9.14 14.88
CA VAL A 80 0.34 -9.95 15.68
C VAL A 80 0.14 -11.42 15.32
N CYS A 81 1.22 -12.10 14.94
CA CYS A 81 1.25 -13.55 14.77
C CYS A 81 1.82 -14.18 16.05
N PHE A 82 1.03 -14.98 16.77
CA PHE A 82 1.46 -15.64 18.01
C PHE A 82 2.23 -16.93 17.71
N ASN A 83 1.81 -17.67 16.69
CA ASN A 83 2.48 -18.86 16.16
C ASN A 83 2.14 -19.04 14.67
N GLU A 84 2.52 -20.17 14.06
CA GLU A 84 2.41 -20.37 12.61
C GLU A 84 0.98 -20.34 12.05
N ASP A 85 -0.01 -20.69 12.88
CA ASP A 85 -1.42 -20.83 12.50
C ASP A 85 -2.34 -19.82 13.23
N LEU A 86 -1.85 -19.16 14.28
CA LEU A 86 -2.61 -18.24 15.12
C LEU A 86 -2.19 -16.79 14.88
N VAL A 87 -2.95 -16.13 14.01
CA VAL A 87 -2.87 -14.69 13.77
C VAL A 87 -3.99 -13.98 14.55
N SER A 88 -3.64 -12.88 15.21
CA SER A 88 -4.63 -12.03 15.87
C SER A 88 -5.68 -11.53 14.89
N THR A 89 -6.94 -11.48 15.33
CA THR A 89 -8.02 -10.80 14.60
C THR A 89 -7.94 -9.28 14.75
N VAL A 90 -7.23 -8.80 15.78
CA VAL A 90 -7.01 -7.37 16.01
C VAL A 90 -5.94 -6.87 15.06
N GLN A 91 -6.27 -5.80 14.35
CA GLN A 91 -5.39 -5.09 13.45
C GLN A 91 -4.99 -3.76 14.09
N TYR A 92 -3.70 -3.45 14.02
CA TYR A 92 -3.14 -2.18 14.47
C TYR A 92 -2.78 -1.34 13.24
N GLU A 93 -3.06 -0.05 13.29
CA GLU A 93 -2.60 0.91 12.31
C GLU A 93 -1.34 1.59 12.85
N GLY A 94 -0.21 1.44 12.18
CA GLY A 94 1.01 2.19 12.44
C GLY A 94 1.26 3.22 11.35
N VAL A 95 1.83 4.37 11.71
CA VAL A 95 2.16 5.45 10.77
C VAL A 95 3.66 5.47 10.49
N VAL A 96 4.03 5.54 9.21
CA VAL A 96 5.43 5.68 8.76
C VAL A 96 5.99 7.02 9.23
N ALA A 97 6.90 6.97 10.20
CA ALA A 97 7.60 8.13 10.74
C ALA A 97 8.82 8.51 9.89
N GLU A 98 9.52 7.51 9.37
CA GLU A 98 10.78 7.65 8.63
C GLU A 98 10.96 6.50 7.64
N VAL A 99 11.44 6.81 6.44
CA VAL A 99 11.76 5.84 5.39
C VAL A 99 13.27 5.84 5.20
N ARG A 100 13.87 4.65 5.24
CA ARG A 100 15.31 4.42 5.03
C ARG A 100 15.50 3.56 3.79
N GLU A 101 16.75 3.17 3.50
CA GLU A 101 17.07 2.42 2.27
C GLU A 101 16.26 1.13 2.15
N THR A 102 16.23 0.28 3.17
CA THR A 102 15.53 -1.02 3.12
C THR A 102 14.50 -1.20 4.24
N VAL A 103 14.41 -0.24 5.15
CA VAL A 103 13.56 -0.32 6.34
C VAL A 103 12.69 0.92 6.49
N VAL A 104 11.53 0.74 7.11
CA VAL A 104 10.65 1.83 7.54
C VAL A 104 10.51 1.82 9.05
N TRP A 105 10.44 3.01 9.64
CA TRP A 105 10.13 3.16 11.06
C TRP A 105 8.68 3.57 11.22
N LEU A 106 7.93 2.77 11.98
CA LEU A 106 6.52 2.95 12.29
C LEU A 106 6.36 3.49 13.71
N SER A 107 5.35 4.33 13.92
CA SER A 107 5.01 4.90 15.22
C SER A 107 3.51 5.17 15.32
N GLY A 108 3.01 5.51 16.50
CA GLY A 108 1.60 5.89 16.69
C GLY A 108 0.64 4.74 16.40
N PHE A 109 0.91 3.58 17.01
CA PHE A 109 0.06 2.41 16.84
C PHE A 109 -1.29 2.61 17.52
N ASP A 110 -2.35 2.66 16.73
CA ASP A 110 -3.74 2.72 17.19
C ASP A 110 -4.51 1.46 16.73
N ASN A 111 -5.65 1.17 17.35
CA ASN A 111 -6.54 0.10 16.87
C ASN A 111 -7.21 0.56 15.57
N ALA A 112 -7.09 -0.25 14.51
CA ALA A 112 -7.68 0.00 13.19
C ALA A 112 -9.16 -0.41 13.11
#